data_AF-A0AAU3URM1-F1
#
_entry.id   AF-A0AAU3URM1-F1
#
_cell.length_a   1.000
_cell.length_b   1.000
_cell.length_c   1.000
_cell.angle_alpha   90.00
_cell.angle_beta   90.00
_cell.angle_gamma   90.00
#
_symmetry.space_group_name_H-M   'P 1'
#
loop_
_entity.id
_entity.type
_entity.pdbx_description
1 polymer ?
#
loop_
_entity_poly.entity_id
_entity_poly.type
_entity_poly.pdbx_seq_one_letter_code
_entity_poly.pdbx_strand_id
1 'polypeptide(L)'
;MLYSMISRHDFEAAINCAHEAGRRAATSGLNAPLGAALLDRVAEVWDHIEAALRKAYQFGVEQAQDLLRTAVDQAENLLREAKARAESVEQQLQERLQGYLSGLLDRALQGVRSALTVGETRLGLVGIDVSQKITLTGSLKVSISELVALTGAGELTVVARYDVPGVIQQ
;
A
#
# COMPACT_ATOMS: atom_id res chain seq x y z
N MET A 1 -11.51 0.15 19.91
CA MET A 1 -11.49 -0.02 18.45
C MET A 1 -11.46 1.37 17.84
N LEU A 2 -10.41 1.70 17.09
CA LEU A 2 -10.30 3.00 16.42
C LEU A 2 -10.67 2.78 14.95
N TYR A 3 -11.72 3.45 14.50
CA TYR A 3 -12.05 3.53 13.09
C TYR A 3 -11.27 4.71 12.50
N SER A 4 -10.31 4.42 11.62
CA SER A 4 -9.61 5.46 10.86
C SER A 4 -10.21 5.50 9.46
N MET A 5 -10.96 6.56 9.16
CA MET A 5 -11.31 6.87 7.77
C MET A 5 -10.09 7.43 7.08
N ILE A 6 -9.78 6.89 5.89
CA ILE A 6 -8.65 7.37 5.08
C ILE A 6 -9.02 8.76 4.56
N SER A 7 -8.39 9.80 5.10
CA SER A 7 -8.60 11.14 4.60
C SER A 7 -7.95 11.30 3.22
N ARG A 8 -8.36 12.32 2.47
CA ARG A 8 -7.73 12.63 1.17
C ARG A 8 -6.25 12.90 1.35
N HIS A 9 -5.86 13.55 2.45
CA HIS A 9 -4.46 13.81 2.76
C HIS A 9 -3.67 12.50 2.95
N ASP A 10 -4.23 11.54 3.68
CA ASP A 10 -3.58 10.24 3.92
C ASP A 10 -3.43 9.43 2.64
N PHE A 11 -4.47 9.45 1.79
CA PHE A 11 -4.43 8.83 0.46
C PHE A 11 -3.32 9.41 -0.42
N GLU A 12 -3.25 10.74 -0.56
CA GLU A 12 -2.20 11.38 -1.36
C GLU A 12 -0.80 11.14 -0.76
N ALA A 13 -0.68 11.08 0.56
CA ALA A 13 0.58 10.73 1.21
C ALA A 13 1.02 9.30 0.88
N ALA A 14 0.07 8.34 0.86
CA ALA A 14 0.34 6.95 0.45
C ALA A 14 0.81 6.87 -1.02
N ILE A 15 0.20 7.63 -1.92
CA ILE A 15 0.67 7.74 -3.32
C ILE A 15 2.11 8.26 -3.38
N ASN A 16 2.45 9.29 -2.60
CA ASN A 16 3.82 9.81 -2.55
C ASN A 16 4.83 8.77 -2.02
N CYS A 17 4.46 7.99 -1.00
CA CYS A 17 5.29 6.89 -0.51
C CYS A 17 5.55 5.82 -1.58
N ALA A 18 4.56 5.53 -2.42
CA ALA A 18 4.72 4.62 -3.55
C ALA A 18 5.71 5.15 -4.60
N HIS A 19 5.62 6.44 -4.94
CA HIS A 19 6.58 7.11 -5.83
C HIS A 19 8.00 7.09 -5.29
N GLU A 20 8.18 7.33 -3.99
CA GLU A 20 9.48 7.24 -3.33
C GLU A 20 10.03 5.82 -3.33
N ALA A 21 9.19 4.81 -3.08
CA ALA A 21 9.59 3.42 -3.16
C ALA A 21 10.05 3.06 -4.59
N GLY A 22 9.31 3.46 -5.61
CA GLY A 22 9.69 3.26 -7.01
C GLY A 22 11.01 3.94 -7.40
N ARG A 23 11.28 5.14 -6.89
CA ARG A 23 12.57 5.82 -7.12
C ARG A 23 13.72 5.09 -6.46
N ARG A 24 13.55 4.62 -5.21
CA ARG A 24 14.57 3.84 -4.50
C ARG A 24 14.87 2.54 -5.24
N ALA A 25 13.82 1.80 -5.59
CA ALA A 25 13.86 0.56 -6.35
C ALA A 25 14.72 0.69 -7.62
N ALA A 26 14.52 1.77 -8.37
CA ALA A 26 15.25 2.01 -9.62
C ALA A 26 16.77 2.24 -9.41
N THR A 27 17.18 2.63 -8.20
CA THR A 27 18.57 2.95 -7.84
C THR A 27 19.29 1.87 -7.05
N SER A 28 18.56 0.93 -6.41
CA SER A 28 19.11 -0.03 -5.44
C SER A 28 19.35 -1.45 -5.96
N GLY A 29 19.12 -1.72 -7.25
CA GLY A 29 19.29 -3.05 -7.83
C GLY A 29 20.76 -3.45 -8.05
N LEU A 30 21.22 -4.52 -7.40
CA LEU A 30 22.50 -5.19 -7.69
C LEU A 30 22.50 -5.90 -9.06
N ASN A 31 21.32 -6.10 -9.66
CA ASN A 31 21.15 -6.50 -11.04
C ASN A 31 21.10 -5.24 -11.91
N ALA A 32 21.86 -5.23 -13.01
CA ALA A 32 22.04 -4.05 -13.88
C ALA A 32 20.75 -3.23 -14.00
N PRO A 33 20.77 -1.92 -13.67
CA PRO A 33 19.56 -1.10 -13.60
C PRO A 33 18.74 -1.27 -14.87
N LEU A 34 17.41 -1.32 -14.72
CA LEU A 34 16.52 -1.34 -15.87
C LEU A 34 16.91 -0.19 -16.80
N GLY A 35 16.97 -0.46 -18.11
CA GLY A 35 17.23 0.60 -19.08
C GLY A 35 16.14 1.68 -18.96
N ALA A 36 16.49 2.93 -19.23
CA ALA A 36 15.59 4.08 -19.12
C ALA A 36 14.21 3.82 -19.77
N ALA A 37 14.20 3.25 -20.98
CA ALA A 37 12.97 2.91 -21.68
C ALA A 37 12.05 1.93 -20.92
N LEU A 38 12.61 0.97 -20.16
CA LEU A 38 11.79 0.05 -19.37
C LEU A 38 11.31 0.70 -18.06
N LEU A 39 12.12 1.58 -17.47
CA LEU A 39 11.70 2.39 -16.33
C LEU A 39 10.54 3.33 -16.69
N ASP A 40 10.59 3.94 -17.86
CA ASP A 40 9.51 4.80 -18.37
C ASP A 40 8.21 4.01 -18.52
N ARG A 41 8.29 2.78 -19.03
CA ARG A 41 7.12 1.89 -19.12
C ARG A 41 6.61 1.40 -17.78
N VAL A 42 7.49 1.13 -16.81
CA VAL A 42 7.09 0.84 -15.43
C VAL A 42 6.35 2.04 -14.83
N ALA A 43 6.81 3.26 -15.11
CA ALA A 43 6.13 4.48 -14.68
C ALA A 43 4.75 4.62 -15.33
N GLU A 44 4.63 4.38 -16.64
CA GLU A 44 3.35 4.39 -17.35
C GLU A 44 2.35 3.37 -16.77
N VAL A 45 2.79 2.13 -16.51
CA VAL A 45 1.95 1.11 -15.83
C VAL A 45 1.53 1.59 -14.45
N TRP A 46 2.45 2.20 -13.70
CA TRP A 46 2.13 2.76 -12.39
C TRP A 46 1.09 3.89 -12.47
N ASP A 47 1.16 4.75 -13.47
CA ASP A 47 0.18 5.83 -13.66
C ASP A 47 -1.24 5.27 -13.88
N HIS A 48 -1.37 4.14 -14.57
CA HIS A 48 -2.65 3.43 -14.70
C HIS A 48 -3.14 2.85 -13.37
N ILE A 49 -2.24 2.26 -12.58
CA ILE A 49 -2.58 1.75 -11.23
C ILE A 49 -3.03 2.92 -10.35
N GLU A 50 -2.31 4.04 -10.36
CA GLU A 50 -2.65 5.24 -9.61
C GLU A 50 -4.02 5.80 -10.04
N ALA A 51 -4.31 5.84 -11.34
CA ALA A 51 -5.62 6.26 -11.83
C ALA A 51 -6.75 5.36 -11.29
N ALA A 52 -6.54 4.04 -11.25
CA ALA A 52 -7.49 3.09 -10.66
C ALA A 52 -7.66 3.32 -9.15
N LEU A 53 -6.57 3.50 -8.40
CA LEU A 53 -6.60 3.82 -6.97
C LEU A 53 -7.35 5.12 -6.69
N ARG A 54 -7.08 6.18 -7.47
CA ARG A 54 -7.76 7.48 -7.35
C ARG A 54 -9.25 7.37 -7.64
N LYS A 55 -9.63 6.65 -8.69
CA LYS A 55 -11.03 6.42 -9.05
C LYS A 55 -11.75 5.63 -7.96
N ALA A 56 -11.11 4.59 -7.43
CA ALA A 56 -11.66 3.78 -6.35
C ALA A 56 -11.85 4.59 -5.08
N TYR A 57 -10.85 5.39 -4.70
CA TYR A 57 -10.95 6.30 -3.54
C TYR A 57 -12.12 7.28 -3.67
N GLN A 58 -12.34 7.85 -4.86
CA GLN A 58 -13.34 8.90 -5.07
C GLN A 58 -14.77 8.37 -5.24
N PHE A 59 -14.92 7.21 -5.88
CA PHE A 59 -16.23 6.73 -6.36
C PHE A 59 -16.53 5.27 -5.99
N GLY A 60 -15.65 4.62 -5.23
CA GLY A 60 -15.75 3.20 -4.89
C GLY A 60 -15.20 2.27 -5.97
N VAL A 61 -15.01 1.00 -5.58
CA VAL A 61 -14.36 -0.03 -6.41
C VAL A 61 -15.12 -0.31 -7.71
N GLU A 62 -16.45 -0.32 -7.67
CA GLU A 62 -17.30 -0.60 -8.84
C GLU A 62 -17.01 0.38 -9.99
N GLN A 63 -16.83 1.65 -9.67
CA GLN A 63 -16.55 2.71 -10.65
C GLN A 63 -15.09 2.73 -11.14
N ALA A 64 -14.21 1.96 -10.49
CA ALA A 64 -12.80 1.83 -10.85
C ALA A 64 -12.51 0.55 -11.64
N GLN A 65 -13.48 -0.36 -11.83
CA GLN A 65 -13.26 -1.68 -12.43
C GLN A 65 -12.61 -1.63 -13.81
N ASP A 66 -13.03 -0.70 -14.67
CA ASP A 66 -12.43 -0.55 -16.00
C ASP A 66 -10.97 -0.13 -15.93
N LEU A 67 -10.64 0.84 -15.07
CA LEU A 67 -9.26 1.29 -14.86
C LEU A 67 -8.41 0.23 -14.19
N LEU A 68 -8.97 -0.52 -13.24
CA LEU A 68 -8.30 -1.67 -12.61
C LEU A 68 -7.94 -2.72 -13.66
N ARG A 69 -8.90 -3.08 -14.53
CA ARG A 69 -8.65 -4.03 -15.62
C ARG A 69 -7.55 -3.52 -16.55
N THR A 70 -7.61 -2.26 -16.97
CA THR A 70 -6.55 -1.66 -17.80
C THR A 70 -5.19 -1.70 -17.10
N ALA A 71 -5.10 -1.32 -15.83
CA ALA A 71 -3.85 -1.36 -15.07
C ALA A 71 -3.27 -2.78 -14.98
N VAL A 72 -4.10 -3.79 -14.70
CA VAL A 72 -3.68 -5.19 -14.66
C VAL A 72 -3.21 -5.66 -16.03
N ASP A 73 -3.97 -5.39 -17.10
CA ASP A 73 -3.63 -5.80 -18.46
C ASP A 73 -2.30 -5.17 -18.91
N GLN A 74 -2.08 -3.89 -18.60
CA GLN A 74 -0.83 -3.19 -18.92
C GLN A 74 0.36 -3.75 -18.13
N ALA A 75 0.17 -4.07 -16.85
CA ALA A 75 1.20 -4.70 -16.04
C ALA A 75 1.58 -6.09 -16.58
N GLU A 76 0.59 -6.91 -16.93
CA GLU A 76 0.82 -8.24 -17.52
C GLU A 76 1.49 -8.15 -18.91
N ASN A 77 1.09 -7.18 -19.74
CA ASN A 77 1.75 -6.91 -21.02
C ASN A 77 3.22 -6.53 -20.84
N LEU A 78 3.50 -5.61 -19.91
CA LEU A 78 4.87 -5.19 -19.64
C LEU A 78 5.74 -6.35 -19.16
N LEU A 79 5.24 -7.20 -18.26
CA LEU A 79 5.96 -8.39 -17.80
C LEU A 79 6.27 -9.36 -18.95
N ARG A 80 5.29 -9.62 -19.82
CA ARG A 80 5.48 -10.48 -21.01
C ARG A 80 6.54 -9.92 -21.96
N GLU A 81 6.54 -8.60 -22.17
CA GLU A 81 7.47 -7.93 -23.07
C GLU A 81 8.89 -7.80 -22.50
N ALA A 82 9.01 -7.67 -21.17
CA ALA A 82 10.28 -7.55 -20.48
C ALA A 82 11.13 -8.83 -20.54
N LYS A 83 10.54 -10.00 -20.82
CA LYS A 83 11.22 -11.29 -20.98
C LYS A 83 12.23 -11.57 -19.85
N ALA A 84 13.54 -11.52 -20.13
CA ALA A 84 14.60 -11.75 -19.17
C ALA A 84 14.69 -10.71 -18.04
N ARG A 85 13.96 -9.59 -18.16
CA ARG A 85 13.85 -8.54 -17.14
C ARG A 85 12.50 -8.53 -16.42
N ALA A 86 11.62 -9.51 -16.66
CA ALA A 86 10.30 -9.58 -16.07
C ALA A 86 10.34 -9.54 -14.54
N GLU A 87 11.24 -10.31 -13.90
CA GLU A 87 11.41 -10.30 -12.44
C GLU A 87 11.79 -8.91 -11.91
N SER A 88 12.69 -8.22 -12.60
CA SER A 88 13.08 -6.85 -12.21
C SER A 88 11.91 -5.87 -12.35
N VAL A 89 11.11 -5.98 -13.42
CA VAL A 89 9.90 -5.17 -13.60
C VAL A 89 8.87 -5.46 -12.52
N GLU A 90 8.62 -6.75 -12.26
CA GLU A 90 7.69 -7.19 -11.23
C GLU A 90 8.10 -6.64 -9.87
N GLN A 91 9.39 -6.77 -9.51
CA GLN A 91 9.93 -6.24 -8.27
C GLN A 91 9.74 -4.72 -8.17
N GLN A 92 9.98 -3.95 -9.24
CA GLN A 92 9.75 -2.50 -9.24
C GLN A 92 8.29 -2.14 -8.96
N LEU A 93 7.35 -2.84 -9.60
CA LEU A 93 5.92 -2.60 -9.39
C LEU A 93 5.49 -3.05 -7.99
N GLN A 94 5.96 -4.19 -7.51
CA GLN A 94 5.70 -4.67 -6.15
C GLN A 94 6.23 -3.71 -5.10
N GLU A 95 7.44 -3.16 -5.26
CA GLU A 95 8.00 -2.17 -4.34
C GLU A 95 7.16 -0.90 -4.26
N ARG A 96 6.58 -0.44 -5.37
CA ARG A 96 5.63 0.69 -5.37
C ARG A 96 4.32 0.35 -4.66
N LEU A 97 3.75 -0.83 -4.91
CA LEU A 97 2.53 -1.30 -4.24
C LEU A 97 2.75 -1.43 -2.72
N GLN A 98 3.91 -1.96 -2.30
CA GLN A 98 4.30 -2.03 -0.90
C GLN A 98 4.51 -0.63 -0.31
N GLY A 99 5.14 0.28 -1.05
CA GLY A 99 5.29 1.69 -0.65
C GLY A 99 3.95 2.39 -0.42
N TYR A 100 2.98 2.16 -1.30
CA TYR A 100 1.61 2.64 -1.13
C TYR A 100 0.97 2.09 0.15
N LEU A 101 0.99 0.77 0.33
CA LEU A 101 0.39 0.12 1.49
C LEU A 101 1.02 0.60 2.81
N SER A 102 2.35 0.61 2.88
CA SER A 102 3.07 1.09 4.07
C SER A 102 2.73 2.55 4.37
N GLY A 103 2.70 3.42 3.35
CA GLY A 103 2.29 4.81 3.53
C GLY A 103 0.87 4.95 4.07
N LEU A 104 -0.07 4.12 3.60
CA LEU A 104 -1.44 4.12 4.09
C LEU A 104 -1.55 3.64 5.54
N LEU A 105 -0.85 2.55 5.88
CA LEU A 105 -0.81 1.99 7.23
C LEU A 105 -0.18 2.97 8.21
N ASP A 106 0.98 3.56 7.88
CA ASP A 106 1.66 4.53 8.73
C ASP A 106 0.74 5.70 9.08
N ARG A 107 -0.05 6.19 8.12
CA ARG A 107 -1.02 7.26 8.35
C ARG A 107 -2.16 6.82 9.25
N ALA A 108 -2.71 5.63 9.02
CA ALA A 108 -3.74 5.10 9.91
C ALA A 108 -3.23 4.90 11.35
N LEU A 109 -1.96 4.53 11.51
CA LEU A 109 -1.31 4.34 12.81
C LEU A 109 -0.94 5.65 13.51
N GLN A 110 -0.82 6.79 12.81
CA GLN A 110 -0.56 8.10 13.43
C GLN A 110 -1.64 8.51 14.44
N GLY A 111 -2.88 8.03 14.26
CA GLY A 111 -3.96 8.26 15.22
C GLY A 111 -3.85 7.43 16.50
N VAL A 112 -3.01 6.39 16.52
CA VAL A 112 -2.84 5.50 17.67
C VAL A 112 -1.84 6.12 18.64
N ARG A 113 -2.30 6.42 19.86
CA ARG A 113 -1.44 6.96 20.91
C ARG A 113 -0.54 5.86 21.47
N SER A 114 0.70 6.18 21.81
CA SER A 114 1.62 5.24 22.48
C SER A 114 1.25 4.97 23.94
N ALA A 115 0.44 5.84 24.55
CA ALA A 115 -0.11 5.66 25.88
C ALA A 115 -1.47 6.34 26.03
N LEU A 116 -2.30 5.82 26.93
CA LEU A 116 -3.58 6.39 27.34
C LEU A 116 -3.60 6.56 28.86
N THR A 117 -4.29 7.59 29.32
CA THR A 117 -4.56 7.78 30.75
C THR A 117 -6.06 7.62 30.97
N VAL A 118 -6.45 6.67 31.83
CA VAL A 118 -7.84 6.41 32.21
C VAL A 118 -7.92 6.54 33.73
N GLY A 119 -8.58 7.60 34.21
CA GLY A 119 -8.49 8.00 35.61
C GLY A 119 -7.05 8.39 35.99
N GLU A 120 -6.48 7.74 36.99
CA GLU A 120 -5.09 7.93 37.43
C GLU A 120 -4.11 6.92 36.82
N THR A 121 -4.61 5.93 36.07
CA THR A 121 -3.79 4.85 35.51
C THR A 121 -3.30 5.19 34.11
N ARG A 122 -1.98 5.06 33.89
CA ARG A 122 -1.35 5.18 32.57
C ARG A 122 -1.20 3.79 31.95
N LEU A 123 -1.87 3.56 30.83
CA LEU A 123 -1.79 2.36 30.02
C LEU A 123 -0.82 2.62 28.86
N GLY A 124 0.14 1.72 28.66
CA GLY A 124 1.04 1.71 27.51
C GLY A 124 0.46 0.89 26.37
N LEU A 125 0.75 1.26 25.13
CA LEU A 125 0.43 0.45 23.96
C LEU A 125 1.26 -0.84 23.99
N VAL A 126 0.59 -1.99 23.95
CA VAL A 126 1.23 -3.32 23.99
C VAL A 126 1.07 -4.11 22.69
N GLY A 127 0.11 -3.74 21.85
CA GLY A 127 -0.11 -4.39 20.57
C GLY A 127 -1.00 -3.58 19.65
N ILE A 128 -0.80 -3.75 18.35
CA ILE A 128 -1.68 -3.23 17.32
C ILE A 128 -2.04 -4.39 16.40
N ASP A 129 -3.34 -4.59 16.21
CA ASP A 129 -3.87 -5.52 15.22
C ASP A 129 -4.56 -4.73 14.12
N VAL A 130 -4.17 -4.98 12.87
CA VAL A 130 -4.82 -4.41 11.67
C VAL A 130 -5.70 -5.51 11.08
N SER A 131 -7.01 -5.33 11.08
CA SER A 131 -7.95 -6.43 10.80
C SER A 131 -8.15 -6.74 9.32
N GLN A 132 -7.64 -5.89 8.41
CA GLN A 132 -7.66 -6.17 6.97
C GLN A 132 -6.43 -7.00 6.59
N LYS A 133 -6.68 -8.25 6.21
CA LYS A 133 -5.66 -9.11 5.61
C LYS A 133 -5.38 -8.64 4.19
N ILE A 134 -4.23 -8.01 3.98
CA ILE A 134 -3.72 -7.63 2.66
C ILE A 134 -2.49 -8.48 2.41
N THR A 135 -2.52 -9.30 1.36
CA THR A 135 -1.47 -10.27 1.08
C THR A 135 -0.80 -9.93 -0.25
N LEU A 136 0.25 -9.10 -0.18
CA LEU A 136 1.01 -8.70 -1.38
C LEU A 136 2.00 -9.77 -1.88
N THR A 137 1.94 -11.00 -1.36
CA THR A 137 2.85 -12.10 -1.73
C THR A 137 2.33 -12.95 -2.89
N GLY A 138 1.23 -12.55 -3.53
CA GLY A 138 0.64 -13.21 -4.69
C GLY A 138 1.13 -12.64 -6.02
N SER A 139 0.43 -12.99 -7.11
CA SER A 139 0.67 -12.36 -8.41
C SER A 139 0.44 -10.85 -8.36
N LEU A 140 1.16 -10.08 -9.18
CA LEU A 140 0.99 -8.64 -9.29
C LEU A 140 -0.47 -8.20 -9.50
N LYS A 141 -1.24 -8.96 -10.30
CA LYS A 141 -2.68 -8.77 -10.49
C LYS A 141 -3.48 -8.79 -9.19
N VAL A 142 -3.22 -9.78 -8.34
CA VAL A 142 -3.88 -9.93 -7.04
C VAL A 142 -3.52 -8.74 -6.15
N SER A 143 -2.23 -8.38 -6.09
CA SER A 143 -1.76 -7.23 -5.30
C SER A 143 -2.40 -5.90 -5.72
N ILE A 144 -2.50 -5.63 -7.04
CA ILE A 144 -3.18 -4.43 -7.56
C ILE A 144 -4.68 -4.47 -7.18
N SER A 145 -5.34 -5.61 -7.37
CA SER A 145 -6.78 -5.75 -7.10
C SER A 145 -7.10 -5.58 -5.62
N GLU A 146 -6.30 -6.18 -4.73
CA GLU A 146 -6.45 -6.05 -3.28
C GLU A 146 -6.28 -4.60 -2.82
N LEU A 147 -5.28 -3.90 -3.35
CA LEU A 147 -5.07 -2.49 -2.99
C LEU A 147 -6.18 -1.59 -3.51
N VAL A 148 -6.65 -1.79 -4.75
CA VAL A 148 -7.81 -1.03 -5.26
C VAL A 148 -9.07 -1.30 -4.45
N ALA A 149 -9.30 -2.56 -4.04
CA ALA A 149 -10.42 -2.92 -3.19
C ALA A 149 -10.33 -2.26 -1.80
N LEU A 150 -9.16 -2.30 -1.18
CA LEU A 150 -8.85 -1.63 0.09
C LEU A 150 -9.11 -0.12 0.00
N THR A 151 -8.55 0.52 -1.02
CA THR A 151 -8.65 1.96 -1.25
C THR A 151 -10.10 2.39 -1.48
N GLY A 152 -10.86 1.60 -2.26
CA GLY A 152 -12.27 1.90 -2.53
C GLY A 152 -13.21 1.61 -1.37
N ALA A 153 -12.83 0.73 -0.43
CA ALA A 153 -13.54 0.58 0.83
C ALA A 153 -13.38 1.80 1.73
N GLY A 154 -12.26 2.52 1.63
CA GLY A 154 -12.00 3.78 2.34
C GLY A 154 -11.80 3.64 3.85
N GLU A 155 -11.84 2.41 4.37
CA GLU A 155 -11.79 2.11 5.79
C GLU A 155 -10.68 1.10 6.10
N LEU A 156 -9.83 1.45 7.07
CA LEU A 156 -8.89 0.54 7.70
C LEU A 156 -9.27 0.40 9.18
N THR A 157 -9.51 -0.82 9.63
CA THR A 157 -9.77 -1.09 11.06
C THR A 157 -8.46 -1.34 11.78
N VAL A 158 -8.14 -0.46 12.72
CA VAL A 158 -6.96 -0.57 13.59
C VAL A 158 -7.42 -0.80 15.03
N VAL A 159 -6.99 -1.91 15.61
CA VAL A 159 -7.27 -2.27 16.99
C VAL A 159 -5.99 -2.11 17.80
N ALA A 160 -5.92 -1.03 18.57
CA ALA A 160 -4.84 -0.81 19.53
C ALA A 160 -5.19 -1.45 20.88
N ARG A 161 -4.28 -2.26 21.40
CA ARG A 161 -4.37 -2.89 22.73
C ARG A 161 -3.43 -2.16 23.69
N TYR A 162 -3.98 -1.75 24.83
CA TYR A 162 -3.27 -1.03 25.88
C TYR A 162 -3.29 -1.84 27.17
N ASP A 163 -2.18 -1.87 27.88
CA ASP A 163 -2.06 -2.54 29.17
C ASP A 163 -1.18 -1.72 30.13
N VAL A 164 -1.22 -2.04 31.41
CA VAL A 164 -0.36 -1.43 32.41
C VAL A 164 1.09 -1.85 32.15
N PRO A 165 2.02 -0.91 31.93
CA PRO A 165 3.42 -1.24 31.71
C PRO A 165 3.98 -2.05 32.89
N GLY A 166 4.39 -3.29 32.64
CA GLY A 166 5.03 -4.16 33.65
C GLY A 166 4.15 -5.24 34.27
N VAL A 167 2.89 -5.39 33.86
CA VAL A 167 2.10 -6.59 34.20
C VAL A 167 2.34 -7.65 33.13
N ILE A 168 3.20 -8.63 33.42
CA ILE A 168 3.37 -9.81 32.56
C ILE A 168 2.08 -10.62 32.66
N GLN A 169 1.29 -10.66 31.58
CA GLN A 169 0.17 -11.61 31.49
C GLN A 169 0.75 -13.03 31.43
N GLN A 170 0.51 -13.80 32.50
CA GLN A 170 0.79 -15.24 32.55
C GLN A 170 -0.25 -16.03 31.76
#